data_AF-A0A1Y1S662-F1
#
_entry.id   AF-A0A1Y1S662-F1
#
_cell.length_a   1.000
_cell.length_b   1.000
_cell.length_c   1.000
_cell.angle_alpha   90.00
_cell.angle_beta   90.00
_cell.angle_gamma   90.00
#
_symmetry.space_group_name_H-M   'P 1'
#
loop_
_entity.id
_entity.type
_entity.pdbx_description
1 polymer ?
#
loop_
_entity_poly.entity_id
_entity_poly.type
_entity_poly.pdbx_seq_one_letter_code
_entity_poly.pdbx_strand_id
1 'polypeptide(L)'
;MPKKVAIKNEMQIEIWDEDHTMMNLLRWIISSGWADYIDEETNEKVEVDFCGYAIPHPSERVCVLTVQFVHKSHQNGSNILNILRSLFSRRNSCR
;
A
#
# COMPACT_ATOMS: atom_id res chain seq x y z
N MET A 1 -1.91 22.11 -22.63
CA MET A 1 -0.51 21.89 -22.23
C MET A 1 -0.39 20.50 -21.63
N PRO A 2 0.56 19.66 -22.05
CA PRO A 2 0.87 18.44 -21.31
C PRO A 2 1.35 18.86 -19.92
N LYS A 3 0.69 18.36 -18.85
CA LYS A 3 1.12 18.62 -17.49
C LYS A 3 2.50 17.96 -17.31
N LYS A 4 3.58 18.76 -17.30
CA LYS A 4 4.95 18.23 -17.10
C LYS A 4 5.15 17.69 -15.68
N VAL A 5 4.44 18.24 -14.70
CA VAL A 5 4.47 17.82 -13.30
C VAL A 5 3.06 17.98 -12.72
N ALA A 6 2.63 17.02 -11.89
CA ALA A 6 1.38 17.09 -11.13
C ALA A 6 1.56 16.39 -9.79
N ILE A 7 0.96 16.95 -8.73
CA ILE A 7 0.85 16.25 -7.45
C ILE A 7 -0.12 15.09 -7.67
N LYS A 8 0.40 13.87 -7.63
CA LYS A 8 -0.38 12.65 -7.80
C LYS A 8 -0.81 12.05 -6.45
N ASN A 9 -0.17 12.41 -5.33
CA ASN A 9 -0.36 11.70 -4.07
C ASN A 9 -0.23 12.58 -2.82
N GLU A 10 -1.08 12.32 -1.83
CA GLU A 10 -1.06 12.90 -0.47
C GLU A 10 -1.04 11.83 0.63
N MET A 11 -1.05 10.54 0.29
CA MET A 11 -1.21 9.47 1.28
C MET A 11 0.03 8.61 1.44
N GLN A 12 0.56 8.67 2.66
CA GLN A 12 1.61 7.82 3.19
C GLN A 12 1.13 7.26 4.53
N ILE A 13 1.51 6.04 4.84
CA ILE A 13 1.15 5.38 6.10
C ILE A 13 2.43 5.00 6.84
N GLU A 14 2.45 5.23 8.14
CA GLU A 14 3.53 4.81 9.01
C GLU A 14 3.29 3.39 9.53
N ILE A 15 4.33 2.57 9.47
CA ILE A 15 4.38 1.23 10.05
C ILE A 15 5.50 1.22 11.09
N TRP A 16 5.14 0.97 12.33
CA TRP A 16 6.04 1.04 13.48
C TRP A 16 6.65 -0.33 13.79
N ASP A 17 7.88 -0.33 14.31
CA ASP A 17 8.63 -1.51 14.75
C ASP A 17 8.84 -2.59 13.68
N GLU A 18 8.83 -2.22 12.40
CA GLU A 18 9.15 -3.09 11.27
C GLU A 18 10.43 -2.64 10.55
N ASP A 19 11.10 -3.59 9.88
CA ASP A 19 12.37 -3.37 9.20
C ASP A 19 12.29 -3.64 7.68
N HIS A 20 13.44 -3.51 7.00
CA HIS A 20 13.55 -3.80 5.56
C HIS A 20 13.11 -5.21 5.19
N THR A 21 13.21 -6.19 6.08
CA THR A 21 12.84 -7.58 5.80
C THR A 21 11.34 -7.69 5.59
N MET A 22 10.54 -7.22 6.54
CA MET A 22 9.08 -7.22 6.42
C MET A 22 8.62 -6.28 5.31
N MET A 23 9.19 -5.08 5.25
CA MET A 23 8.75 -4.06 4.30
C MET A 23 9.08 -4.41 2.84
N ASN A 24 10.19 -5.09 2.57
CA ASN A 24 10.50 -5.59 1.22
C ASN A 24 9.48 -6.64 0.76
N LEU A 25 9.11 -7.55 1.65
CA LEU A 25 8.09 -8.57 1.36
C LEU A 25 6.74 -7.91 1.11
N LEU A 26 6.31 -7.01 1.99
CA LEU A 26 5.04 -6.30 1.87
C LEU A 26 4.97 -5.51 0.56
N ARG A 27 6.03 -4.77 0.22
CA ARG A 27 6.16 -4.05 -1.05
C ARG A 27 5.97 -5.00 -2.23
N TRP A 28 6.66 -6.14 -2.24
CA TRP A 28 6.57 -7.10 -3.34
C TRP A 28 5.16 -7.70 -3.47
N ILE A 29 4.53 -8.11 -2.37
CA ILE A 29 3.19 -8.69 -2.37
C ILE A 29 2.17 -7.69 -2.94
N ILE A 30 2.22 -6.45 -2.47
CA ILE A 30 1.31 -5.39 -2.92
C ILE A 30 1.56 -5.07 -4.40
N SER A 31 2.82 -4.87 -4.81
CA SER A 31 3.16 -4.57 -6.21
C SER A 31 2.90 -5.71 -7.18
N SER A 32 2.93 -6.97 -6.73
CA SER A 32 2.72 -8.13 -7.60
C SER A 32 1.24 -8.41 -7.88
N GLY A 33 0.32 -7.62 -7.32
CA GLY A 33 -1.12 -7.83 -7.48
C GLY A 33 -1.67 -9.03 -6.70
N TRP A 34 -0.90 -9.57 -5.74
CA TRP A 34 -1.35 -10.66 -4.86
C TRP A 34 -2.34 -10.18 -3.79
N ALA A 35 -2.36 -8.87 -3.55
CA ALA A 35 -3.37 -8.20 -2.75
C ALA A 35 -4.63 -7.96 -3.58
N ASP A 36 -5.33 -9.03 -3.95
CA ASP A 36 -6.68 -8.89 -4.52
C ASP A 36 -7.60 -8.27 -3.46
N TYR A 37 -8.02 -7.03 -3.69
CA TYR A 37 -8.99 -6.30 -2.89
C TYR A 37 -10.04 -5.69 -3.82
N ILE A 38 -11.30 -5.77 -3.42
CA ILE A 38 -12.42 -5.13 -4.11
C ILE A 38 -12.87 -3.98 -3.21
N ASP A 39 -12.92 -2.78 -3.77
CA ASP A 39 -13.45 -1.60 -3.07
C ASP A 39 -14.95 -1.82 -2.82
N GLU A 40 -15.37 -1.72 -1.57
CA GLU A 40 -16.75 -2.01 -1.17
C GLU A 40 -17.73 -0.93 -1.65
N GLU A 41 -17.26 0.29 -1.90
CA GLU A 41 -18.10 1.40 -2.35
C GLU A 41 -18.33 1.36 -3.86
N THR A 42 -17.27 1.09 -4.64
CA THR A 42 -17.34 1.07 -6.10
C THR A 42 -17.61 -0.33 -6.68
N ASN A 43 -17.40 -1.38 -5.88
CA ASN A 43 -17.40 -2.78 -6.30
C ASN A 43 -16.41 -3.07 -7.44
N GLU A 44 -15.32 -2.30 -7.50
CA GLU A 44 -14.25 -2.44 -8.49
C GLU A 44 -13.00 -3.08 -7.87
N LYS A 45 -12.25 -3.82 -8.68
CA LYS A 45 -10.95 -4.34 -8.25
C LYS A 45 -9.99 -3.17 -8.04
N VAL A 46 -9.35 -3.14 -6.87
CA VAL A 46 -8.33 -2.15 -6.57
C VAL A 46 -6.99 -2.63 -7.10
N GLU A 47 -6.52 -1.96 -8.15
CA GLU A 47 -5.22 -2.23 -8.76
C GLU A 47 -4.17 -1.20 -8.29
N VAL A 48 -2.99 -1.70 -7.93
CA VAL A 48 -1.87 -0.89 -7.45
C VAL A 48 -0.93 -0.57 -8.62
N ASP A 49 -0.69 0.70 -8.87
CA ASP A 49 0.26 1.22 -9.88
C ASP A 49 1.69 1.29 -9.27
N PHE A 50 1.78 1.73 -8.01
CA PHE A 50 3.05 1.87 -7.32
C PHE A 50 2.93 1.51 -5.83
N CYS A 51 3.93 0.78 -5.32
CA CYS A 51 4.12 0.59 -3.89
C CYS A 51 5.61 0.73 -3.57
N GLY A 52 5.92 1.57 -2.59
CA GLY A 52 7.27 1.83 -2.14
C GLY A 52 7.28 2.13 -0.65
N TYR A 53 8.43 1.98 -0.01
CA TYR A 53 8.60 2.40 1.37
C TYR A 53 9.95 3.08 1.56
N ALA A 54 10.04 3.88 2.62
CA ALA A 54 11.30 4.46 3.07
C ALA A 54 11.39 4.35 4.59
N ILE A 55 12.59 4.04 5.10
CA ILE A 55 12.91 4.23 6.51
C ILE A 55 13.59 5.60 6.59
N PRO A 56 13.00 6.61 7.28
CA PRO A 56 13.53 7.97 7.26
C PRO A 56 14.97 8.03 7.80
N HIS A 57 15.24 7.25 8.85
CA HIS A 57 16.56 7.12 9.44
C HIS A 57 16.78 5.71 10.01
N PRO A 58 17.97 5.08 9.85
CA PRO A 58 18.20 3.69 10.30
C PRO A 58 18.01 3.42 11.79
N SER A 59 18.09 4.47 12.62
CA SER A 59 17.86 4.36 14.07
C SER A 59 16.38 4.50 14.46
N GLU A 60 15.53 4.97 13.54
CA GLU A 60 14.11 5.05 13.79
C GLU A 60 13.44 3.70 13.55
N ARG A 61 12.44 3.39 14.36
CA ARG A 61 11.61 2.20 14.21
C ARG A 61 10.30 2.52 13.51
N VAL A 62 10.40 3.30 12.43
CA VAL A 62 9.25 3.68 11.61
C VAL A 62 9.59 3.53 10.13
N CYS A 63 8.66 2.91 9.41
CA CYS A 63 8.69 2.76 7.97
C CYS A 63 7.54 3.56 7.37
N VAL A 64 7.82 4.40 6.38
CA VAL A 64 6.81 5.15 5.65
C VAL A 64 6.46 4.39 4.37
N LEU A 65 5.27 3.81 4.32
CA LEU A 65 4.72 3.11 3.16
C LEU A 65 3.94 4.09 2.27
N THR A 66 4.20 4.03 0.97
CA THR A 66 3.49 4.78 -0.07
C THR A 66 2.82 3.81 -1.03
N VAL A 67 1.50 3.91 -1.18
CA VAL A 67 0.71 3.12 -2.13
C VAL A 67 -0.03 4.07 -3.07
N GLN A 68 0.08 3.82 -4.36
CA GLN A 68 -0.66 4.52 -5.40
C GLN A 68 -1.46 3.51 -6.21
N PHE A 69 -2.76 3.76 -6.33
CA PHE A 69 -3.64 2.96 -7.18
C PHE A 69 -3.65 3.47 -8.62
N VAL A 70 -4.01 2.57 -9.53
CA VAL A 70 -4.21 2.89 -10.95
C VAL A 70 -5.33 3.94 -11.10
N HIS A 71 -6.42 3.73 -10.36
CA HIS A 71 -7.59 4.62 -10.38
C HIS A 71 -7.56 5.61 -9.21
N LYS A 72 -7.73 6.89 -9.52
CA LYS A 72 -7.78 7.95 -8.50
C LYS A 72 -8.95 7.79 -7.52
N SER A 73 -10.06 7.20 -7.96
CA SER A 73 -11.23 6.90 -7.10
C SER A 73 -10.85 6.02 -5.91
N HIS A 74 -9.94 5.06 -6.12
CA HIS A 74 -9.50 4.14 -5.06
C HIS A 74 -8.48 4.74 -4.10
N GLN A 75 -7.95 5.93 -4.40
CA GLN A 75 -6.91 6.61 -3.62
C GLN A 75 -7.50 7.23 -2.35
N ASN A 76 -7.88 6.36 -1.40
CA ASN A 76 -8.30 6.72 -0.04
C ASN A 76 -7.62 5.84 1.03
N GLY A 77 -7.56 6.33 2.27
CA GLY A 77 -6.86 5.65 3.37
C GLY A 77 -7.50 4.31 3.76
N SER A 78 -8.83 4.19 3.63
CA SER A 78 -9.57 2.98 3.93
C SER A 78 -9.14 1.81 3.04
N ASN A 79 -8.99 2.06 1.73
CA ASN A 79 -8.56 1.04 0.77
C ASN A 79 -7.15 0.54 1.05
N ILE A 80 -6.23 1.45 1.39
CA ILE A 80 -4.86 1.05 1.76
C ILE A 80 -4.87 0.20 3.03
N LEU A 81 -5.63 0.62 4.06
CA LEU A 81 -5.76 -0.16 5.30
C LEU A 81 -6.42 -1.52 5.05
N ASN A 82 -7.40 -1.60 4.17
CA ASN A 82 -8.10 -2.85 3.85
C ASN A 82 -7.20 -3.83 3.08
N ILE A 83 -6.33 -3.34 2.19
CA ILE A 83 -5.27 -4.16 1.58
C ILE A 83 -4.36 -4.75 2.65
N LEU A 84 -3.87 -3.92 3.58
CA LEU A 84 -3.00 -4.40 4.64
C LEU A 84 -3.73 -5.45 5.51
N ARG A 85 -4.98 -5.19 5.90
CA ARG A 85 -5.81 -6.13 6.68
C ARG A 85 -6.05 -7.44 5.94
N SER A 86 -6.27 -7.42 4.62
CA SER A 86 -6.52 -8.64 3.84
C SER A 86 -5.28 -9.53 3.81
N LEU A 87 -4.09 -8.94 3.70
CA LEU A 87 -2.81 -9.65 3.75
C LEU A 87 -2.56 -10.27 5.14
N PHE A 88 -2.84 -9.55 6.22
CA PHE A 88 -2.69 -10.09 7.57
C PHE A 88 -3.75 -11.13 7.93
N SER A 89 -4.99 -10.99 7.43
CA SER A 89 -6.09 -11.92 7.71
C SER A 89 -5.91 -13.28 7.02
N ARG A 90 -5.33 -13.30 5.81
CA ARG A 90 -5.02 -14.55 5.07
C ARG A 90 -4.09 -15.49 5.85
N ARG A 91 -3.35 -14.97 6.85
CA ARG A 91 -2.45 -15.75 7.71
C ARG A 91 -3.19 -16.75 8.63
N ASN A 92 -4.49 -16.54 8.89
CA ASN A 92 -5.27 -17.37 9.82
C ASN A 92 -6.06 -18.51 9.15
N SER A 93 -6.13 -18.56 7.82
CA SER A 93 -6.89 -19.59 7.08
C SER A 93 -6.09 -20.86 6.75
N CYS A 94 -4.78 -20.87 7.02
CA CYS A 94 -3.89 -22.00 6.71
C CYS A 94 -3.48 -22.81 7.96
N ARG A 95 -4.31 -22.82 9.00
CA ARG A 95 -4.16 -23.73 10.16
C ARG A 95 -5.28 -24.74 10.20
#